data_AF-A0A842Y4V2-F1
#
_entry.id   AF-A0A842Y4V2-F1
#
_cell.length_a   1.000
_cell.length_b   1.000
_cell.length_c   1.000
_cell.angle_alpha   90.00
_cell.angle_beta   90.00
_cell.angle_gamma   90.00
#
_symmetry.space_group_name_H-M   'P 1'
#
loop_
_entity.id
_entity.type
_entity.pdbx_description
1 polymer ?
#
loop_
_entity_poly.entity_id
_entity_poly.type
_entity_poly.pdbx_seq_one_letter_code
_entity_poly.pdbx_strand_id
1 'polypeptide(L)'
;MLKKIFGKKELDYINSLEALLEQQRSEKDSITARLEAKEEIARKAVSQKQVVEEELNSANKKIETLEYELSKLRQKTANELTFRNISNISKQAIDRYFIQISSIKAMENSLITLYLKSGESLSDLENINELLDSLEPKNISLIDKIGSSTGIVVFYDTNQMIREAVAPFLPVESSSWKLDNRFDTVPLQHLIEKEVDLLILLIHAGESFIGITGSQDSFTSHQIVRSSVKGKHTKGGWSQRRFEKLRDEDIQHHLKKVSSALHSMVKESGMEIDFIVASGDTRLVFETLKDLNYPVIERSLDVSVDKKNEDKILKEIWSSKRYEI
;
A
#
# COMPACT_ATOMS: atom_id res chain seq x y z
N MET A 1 -90.19 19.65 -25.54
CA MET A 1 -91.49 19.34 -24.89
C MET A 1 -91.64 19.89 -23.46
N LEU A 2 -90.59 20.32 -22.77
CA LEU A 2 -90.66 20.78 -21.36
C LEU A 2 -91.22 22.21 -21.15
N LYS A 3 -91.19 23.07 -22.17
CA LYS A 3 -91.71 24.46 -22.10
C LYS A 3 -93.24 24.58 -21.98
N LYS A 4 -93.99 23.49 -22.11
CA LYS A 4 -95.47 23.51 -22.18
C LYS A 4 -96.17 23.12 -20.86
N ILE A 5 -95.43 22.75 -19.80
CA ILE A 5 -96.01 22.19 -18.56
C ILE A 5 -95.52 22.89 -17.28
N PHE A 6 -94.32 23.49 -17.27
CA PHE A 6 -93.77 24.19 -16.11
C PHE A 6 -93.62 25.70 -16.37
N GLY A 7 -93.86 26.52 -15.35
CA GLY A 7 -93.66 27.97 -15.42
C GLY A 7 -92.18 28.32 -15.57
N LYS A 8 -91.90 29.56 -16.03
CA LYS A 8 -90.54 30.05 -16.33
C LYS A 8 -89.59 29.89 -15.13
N LYS A 9 -90.10 30.08 -13.90
CA LYS A 9 -89.33 29.93 -12.65
C LYS A 9 -88.94 28.48 -12.36
N GLU A 10 -89.82 27.51 -12.61
CA GLU A 10 -89.50 26.09 -12.38
C GLU A 10 -88.49 25.55 -13.39
N LEU A 11 -88.55 26.03 -14.65
CA LEU A 11 -87.57 25.65 -15.67
C LEU A 11 -86.16 26.21 -15.37
N ASP A 12 -86.09 27.47 -14.90
CA ASP A 12 -84.84 28.09 -14.47
C ASP A 12 -84.23 27.36 -13.25
N TYR A 13 -85.08 26.88 -12.33
CA TYR A 13 -84.63 26.09 -11.17
C TYR A 13 -84.08 24.72 -11.57
N ILE A 14 -84.74 24.01 -12.50
CA ILE A 14 -84.25 22.72 -13.03
C ILE A 14 -82.89 22.90 -13.70
N ASN A 15 -82.74 23.91 -14.57
CA ASN A 15 -81.44 24.20 -15.20
C ASN A 15 -80.36 24.54 -14.17
N SER A 16 -80.70 25.23 -13.09
CA SER A 16 -79.75 25.53 -12.00
C SER A 16 -79.33 24.29 -11.22
N LEU A 17 -80.24 23.34 -11.01
CA LEU A 17 -79.94 22.05 -10.36
C LEU A 17 -79.08 21.16 -11.26
N GLU A 18 -79.35 21.14 -12.55
CA GLU A 18 -78.54 20.41 -13.54
C GLU A 18 -77.12 20.98 -13.61
N ALA A 19 -76.98 22.31 -13.62
CA ALA A 19 -75.67 22.97 -13.56
C ALA A 19 -74.91 22.65 -12.26
N LEU A 20 -75.62 22.61 -11.12
CA LEU A 20 -75.03 22.27 -9.82
C LEU A 20 -74.63 20.79 -9.73
N LEU A 21 -75.43 19.89 -10.31
CA LEU A 21 -75.10 18.47 -10.43
C LEU A 21 -73.85 18.25 -11.30
N GLU A 22 -73.74 18.97 -12.42
CA GLU A 22 -72.59 18.88 -13.30
C GLU A 22 -71.32 19.44 -12.63
N GLN A 23 -71.45 20.56 -11.92
CA GLN A 23 -70.36 21.11 -11.11
C GLN A 23 -69.91 20.09 -10.04
N GLN A 24 -70.83 19.52 -9.27
CA GLN A 24 -70.51 18.52 -8.24
C GLN A 24 -69.90 17.24 -8.81
N ARG A 25 -70.32 16.81 -10.00
CA ARG A 25 -69.69 15.69 -10.71
C ARG A 25 -68.26 16.02 -11.10
N SER A 26 -68.02 17.20 -11.68
CA SER A 26 -66.67 17.65 -12.04
C SER A 26 -65.75 17.78 -10.81
N GLU A 27 -66.29 18.28 -9.69
CA GLU A 27 -65.56 18.39 -8.43
C GLU A 27 -65.21 17.00 -7.88
N LYS A 28 -66.17 16.07 -7.88
CA LYS A 28 -65.94 14.67 -7.48
C LYS A 28 -64.85 14.02 -8.32
N ASP A 29 -64.92 14.15 -9.64
CA ASP A 29 -63.93 13.56 -10.56
C ASP A 29 -62.54 14.18 -10.37
N SER A 30 -62.47 15.48 -10.05
CA SER A 30 -61.21 16.13 -9.71
C SER A 30 -60.62 15.64 -8.39
N ILE A 31 -61.46 15.34 -7.39
CA ILE A 31 -61.05 14.84 -6.09
C ILE A 31 -60.59 13.38 -6.19
N THR A 32 -61.30 12.53 -6.94
CA THR A 32 -60.90 11.14 -7.16
C THR A 32 -59.56 11.06 -7.89
N ALA A 33 -59.36 11.84 -8.95
CA ALA A 33 -58.08 11.91 -9.66
C ALA A 33 -56.92 12.36 -8.74
N ARG A 34 -57.16 13.34 -7.86
CA ARG A 34 -56.16 13.78 -6.86
C ARG A 34 -55.85 12.70 -5.82
N LEU A 35 -56.86 11.93 -5.42
CA LEU A 35 -56.72 10.84 -4.46
C LEU A 35 -55.90 9.69 -5.07
N GLU A 36 -56.21 9.27 -6.29
CA GLU A 36 -55.45 8.24 -7.02
C GLU A 36 -53.98 8.64 -7.22
N ALA A 37 -53.72 9.90 -7.60
CA ALA A 37 -52.36 10.41 -7.73
C ALA A 37 -51.58 10.39 -6.40
N LYS A 38 -52.24 10.77 -5.29
CA LYS A 38 -51.64 10.69 -3.95
C LYS A 38 -51.39 9.25 -3.51
N GLU A 39 -52.29 8.32 -3.80
CA GLU A 39 -52.12 6.90 -3.50
C GLU A 39 -50.98 6.28 -4.30
N GLU A 40 -50.78 6.69 -5.56
CA GLU A 40 -49.65 6.24 -6.36
C GLU A 40 -48.31 6.78 -5.81
N ILE A 41 -48.27 8.05 -5.41
CA ILE A 41 -47.09 8.64 -4.74
C ILE A 41 -46.79 7.91 -3.43
N ALA A 42 -47.82 7.62 -2.62
CA ALA A 42 -47.66 6.89 -1.37
C ALA A 42 -47.11 5.48 -1.60
N ARG A 43 -47.63 4.75 -2.61
CA ARG A 43 -47.11 3.42 -2.98
C ARG A 43 -45.64 3.48 -3.42
N LYS A 44 -45.26 4.46 -4.24
CA LYS A 44 -43.87 4.67 -4.67
C LYS A 44 -42.96 4.98 -3.49
N ALA A 45 -43.38 5.84 -2.56
CA ALA A 45 -42.61 6.19 -1.38
C ALA A 45 -42.39 4.99 -0.43
N VAL A 46 -43.41 4.14 -0.24
CA VAL A 46 -43.30 2.90 0.55
C VAL A 46 -42.31 1.93 -0.09
N SER A 47 -42.39 1.72 -1.41
CA SER A 47 -41.45 0.86 -2.13
C SER A 47 -40.02 1.39 -2.06
N GLN A 48 -39.81 2.69 -2.25
CA GLN A 48 -38.49 3.31 -2.09
C GLN A 48 -37.94 3.15 -0.67
N LYS A 49 -38.79 3.33 0.35
CA LYS A 49 -38.40 3.10 1.75
C LYS A 49 -37.95 1.66 1.96
N GLN A 50 -38.68 0.68 1.45
CA GLN A 50 -38.31 -0.74 1.58
C GLN A 50 -36.95 -1.04 0.95
N VAL A 51 -36.69 -0.52 -0.25
CA VAL A 51 -35.39 -0.70 -0.93
C VAL A 51 -34.25 -0.09 -0.10
N VAL A 52 -34.42 1.13 0.41
CA VAL A 52 -33.40 1.78 1.26
C VAL A 52 -33.18 1.01 2.57
N GLU A 53 -34.24 0.45 3.15
CA GLU A 53 -34.19 -0.33 4.39
C GLU A 53 -33.47 -1.68 4.18
N GLU A 54 -33.67 -2.33 3.03
CA GLU A 54 -32.91 -3.52 2.62
C GLU A 54 -31.41 -3.21 2.41
N GLU A 55 -31.10 -2.10 1.73
CA GLU A 55 -29.72 -1.65 1.53
C GLU A 55 -29.03 -1.32 2.86
N LEU A 56 -29.72 -0.62 3.77
CA LEU A 56 -29.23 -0.29 5.10
C LEU A 56 -28.95 -1.57 5.91
N ASN A 57 -29.87 -2.53 5.89
CA ASN A 57 -29.70 -3.81 6.57
C ASN A 57 -28.53 -4.62 5.99
N SER A 58 -28.34 -4.59 4.67
CA SER A 58 -27.18 -5.21 4.02
C SER A 58 -25.87 -4.55 4.43
N ALA A 59 -25.83 -3.21 4.48
CA ALA A 59 -24.67 -2.44 4.91
C ALA A 59 -24.32 -2.72 6.38
N ASN A 60 -25.31 -2.72 7.28
CA ASN A 60 -25.11 -3.01 8.70
C ASN A 60 -24.55 -4.42 8.92
N LYS A 61 -25.08 -5.43 8.23
CA LYS A 61 -24.51 -6.80 8.29
C LYS A 61 -23.05 -6.86 7.84
N LYS A 62 -22.68 -6.10 6.79
CA LYS A 62 -21.29 -6.02 6.34
C LYS A 62 -20.39 -5.35 7.37
N ILE A 63 -20.85 -4.25 7.99
CA ILE A 63 -20.11 -3.57 9.06
C ILE A 63 -19.87 -4.54 10.22
N GLU A 64 -20.91 -5.23 10.69
CA GLU A 64 -20.79 -6.21 11.79
C GLU A 64 -19.80 -7.35 11.44
N THR A 65 -19.84 -7.84 10.20
CA THR A 65 -18.90 -8.87 9.73
C THR A 65 -17.46 -8.33 9.71
N LEU A 66 -17.24 -7.14 9.18
CA LEU A 66 -15.92 -6.50 9.12
C LEU A 66 -15.39 -6.18 10.52
N GLU A 67 -16.24 -5.73 11.44
CA GLU A 67 -15.88 -5.50 12.84
C GLU A 67 -15.45 -6.79 13.54
N TYR A 68 -16.18 -7.89 13.31
CA TYR A 68 -15.81 -9.20 13.82
C TYR A 68 -14.46 -9.66 13.24
N GLU A 69 -14.25 -9.55 11.93
CA GLU A 69 -12.97 -9.87 11.29
C GLU A 69 -11.83 -9.01 11.83
N LEU A 70 -12.03 -7.71 12.00
CA LEU A 70 -11.07 -6.80 12.61
C LEU A 70 -10.76 -7.18 14.06
N SER A 71 -11.76 -7.57 14.85
CA SER A 71 -11.55 -8.01 16.24
C SER A 71 -10.70 -9.29 16.31
N LYS A 72 -10.97 -10.23 15.40
CA LYS A 72 -10.23 -11.48 15.28
C LYS A 72 -8.80 -11.26 14.80
N LEU A 73 -8.60 -10.35 13.85
CA LEU A 73 -7.27 -9.92 13.42
C LEU A 73 -6.54 -9.24 14.58
N ARG A 74 -7.17 -8.29 15.30
CA ARG A 74 -6.58 -7.62 16.46
C ARG A 74 -6.18 -8.59 17.58
N GLN A 75 -7.00 -9.61 17.87
CA GLN A 75 -6.64 -10.64 18.85
C GLN A 75 -5.47 -11.51 18.39
N LYS A 76 -5.38 -11.83 17.10
CA LYS A 76 -4.20 -12.49 16.53
C LYS A 76 -2.96 -11.60 16.64
N THR A 77 -3.06 -10.33 16.27
CA THR A 77 -1.94 -9.38 16.34
C THR A 77 -1.52 -9.07 17.77
N ALA A 78 -2.42 -9.10 18.76
CA ALA A 78 -2.09 -8.88 20.17
C ALA A 78 -1.19 -9.99 20.76
N ASN A 79 -1.25 -11.20 20.20
CA ASN A 79 -0.35 -12.30 20.55
C ASN A 79 0.88 -12.36 19.62
N GLU A 80 0.95 -11.53 18.59
CA GLU A 80 2.14 -11.44 17.73
C GLU A 80 3.14 -10.47 18.34
N LEU A 81 4.40 -10.91 18.42
CA LEU A 81 5.50 -10.06 18.78
C LEU A 81 5.57 -8.87 17.80
N THR A 82 5.49 -7.66 18.35
CA THR A 82 5.59 -6.39 17.62
C THR A 82 6.89 -5.70 17.99
N PHE A 83 7.50 -5.05 17.00
CA PHE A 83 8.66 -4.19 17.22
C PHE A 83 8.24 -2.96 18.00
N ARG A 84 9.09 -2.51 18.94
CA ARG A 84 8.80 -1.32 19.75
C ARG A 84 8.77 -0.06 18.90
N ASN A 85 9.65 0.01 17.90
CA ASN A 85 9.70 1.11 16.95
C ASN A 85 10.29 0.62 15.62
N ILE A 86 9.79 1.16 14.52
CA ILE A 86 10.36 0.98 13.18
C ILE A 86 10.53 2.38 12.59
N SER A 87 11.75 2.70 12.19
CA SER A 87 12.08 4.03 11.65
C SER A 87 13.06 3.94 10.50
N ASN A 88 12.99 4.89 9.57
CA ASN A 88 14.00 5.02 8.51
C ASN A 88 15.08 5.99 8.99
N ILE A 89 16.34 5.59 8.83
CA ILE A 89 17.51 6.43 9.06
C ILE A 89 18.08 6.82 7.70
N SER A 90 18.15 8.11 7.39
CA SER A 90 18.84 8.62 6.19
C SER A 90 20.33 8.31 6.24
N LYS A 91 21.03 8.26 5.11
CA LYS A 91 22.50 8.08 5.06
C LYS A 91 23.28 9.02 5.99
N GLN A 92 23.00 10.32 5.98
CA GLN A 92 23.66 11.28 6.92
C GLN A 92 23.37 11.01 8.42
N ALA A 93 22.28 10.31 8.72
CA ALA A 93 21.91 9.99 10.08
C ALA A 93 22.46 8.63 10.52
N ILE A 94 22.75 7.68 9.61
CA ILE A 94 23.42 6.43 9.99
C ILE A 94 24.82 6.70 10.49
N ASP A 95 25.57 7.58 9.83
CA ASP A 95 26.95 7.85 10.23
C ASP A 95 26.99 8.34 11.69
N ARG A 96 26.09 9.26 12.05
CA ARG A 96 25.93 9.74 13.45
C ARG A 96 25.48 8.63 14.38
N TYR A 97 24.52 7.81 13.95
CA TYR A 97 24.03 6.69 14.73
C TYR A 97 25.15 5.67 15.02
N PHE A 98 26.03 5.36 14.07
CA PHE A 98 27.14 4.44 14.28
C PHE A 98 28.27 5.03 15.10
N ILE A 99 28.55 6.33 14.97
CA ILE A 99 29.47 7.01 15.90
C ILE A 99 28.95 6.86 17.34
N GLN A 100 27.64 6.97 17.55
CA GLN A 100 27.05 6.74 18.87
C GLN A 100 27.18 5.28 19.31
N ILE A 101 26.77 4.32 18.48
CA ILE A 101 26.85 2.88 18.82
C ILE A 101 28.30 2.44 19.08
N SER A 102 29.25 2.82 18.23
CA SER A 102 30.67 2.48 18.37
C SER A 102 31.33 3.11 19.62
N SER A 103 30.81 4.23 20.11
CA SER A 103 31.31 4.87 21.33
C SER A 103 31.03 4.06 22.60
N ILE A 104 30.04 3.16 22.55
CA ILE A 104 29.56 2.38 23.69
C ILE A 104 30.63 1.36 24.09
N LYS A 105 30.91 1.29 25.39
CA LYS A 105 31.87 0.38 25.99
C LYS A 105 31.28 -0.22 27.26
N ALA A 106 31.20 -1.54 27.32
CA ALA A 106 30.88 -2.28 28.53
C ALA A 106 32.15 -2.55 29.35
N MET A 107 31.98 -2.82 30.65
CA MET A 107 33.10 -3.22 31.52
C MET A 107 33.52 -4.67 31.25
N GLU A 108 32.57 -5.51 30.89
CA GLU A 108 32.74 -6.92 30.57
C GLU A 108 32.29 -7.17 29.12
N ASN A 109 32.51 -8.40 28.62
CA ASN A 109 32.05 -8.78 27.29
C ASN A 109 30.54 -9.05 27.34
N SER A 110 29.74 -7.99 27.23
CA SER A 110 28.27 -8.02 27.27
C SER A 110 27.60 -7.54 25.99
N LEU A 111 28.37 -7.04 25.02
CA LEU A 111 27.85 -6.45 23.79
C LEU A 111 27.97 -7.44 22.64
N ILE A 112 26.82 -7.80 22.08
CA ILE A 112 26.66 -8.69 20.94
C ILE A 112 26.47 -7.85 19.69
N THR A 113 27.31 -8.10 18.69
CA THR A 113 27.08 -7.62 17.33
C THR A 113 26.84 -8.82 16.44
N LEU A 114 25.76 -8.78 15.67
CA LEU A 114 25.35 -9.85 14.78
C LEU A 114 25.12 -9.28 13.39
N TYR A 115 25.68 -9.94 12.39
CA TYR A 115 25.48 -9.70 10.97
C TYR A 115 24.79 -10.92 10.38
N LEU A 116 23.72 -10.68 9.63
CA LEU A 116 23.00 -11.70 8.87
C LEU A 116 22.81 -11.22 7.44
N LYS A 117 23.18 -12.08 6.48
CA LYS A 117 22.88 -11.88 5.07
C LYS A 117 21.39 -11.95 4.80
N SER A 118 21.00 -11.40 3.66
CA SER A 118 19.65 -11.59 3.13
C SER A 118 19.34 -13.08 2.96
N GLY A 119 18.27 -13.54 3.60
CA GLY A 119 17.77 -14.91 3.49
C GLY A 119 18.42 -15.93 4.44
N GLU A 120 19.43 -15.54 5.22
CA GLU A 120 19.99 -16.38 6.28
C GLU A 120 19.27 -16.10 7.61
N SER A 121 19.17 -17.13 8.45
CA SER A 121 18.63 -17.06 9.80
C SER A 121 19.76 -17.20 10.83
N LEU A 122 19.45 -16.90 12.09
CA LEU A 122 20.32 -17.20 13.22
C LEU A 122 20.81 -18.65 13.21
N SER A 123 19.98 -19.59 12.72
CA SER A 123 20.28 -21.03 12.60
C SER A 123 21.49 -21.34 11.72
N ASP A 124 21.83 -20.45 10.78
CA ASP A 124 22.92 -20.66 9.82
C ASP A 124 24.29 -20.21 10.37
N LEU A 125 24.31 -19.60 11.56
CA LEU A 125 25.53 -19.09 12.19
C LEU A 125 26.32 -20.18 12.92
N GLU A 126 27.64 -20.04 12.90
CA GLU A 126 28.54 -20.85 13.74
C GLU A 126 28.36 -20.51 15.22
N ASN A 127 28.56 -21.49 16.12
CA ASN A 127 28.50 -21.32 17.58
C ASN A 127 27.19 -20.73 18.13
N ILE A 128 26.07 -21.03 17.46
CA ILE A 128 24.75 -20.49 17.78
C ILE A 128 24.30 -20.69 19.24
N ASN A 129 24.72 -21.77 19.92
CA ASN A 129 24.28 -22.05 21.28
C ASN A 129 24.65 -20.93 22.27
N GLU A 130 25.87 -20.40 22.18
CA GLU A 130 26.33 -19.31 23.05
C GLU A 130 25.56 -18.00 22.79
N LEU A 131 25.23 -17.75 21.52
CA LEU A 131 24.40 -16.62 21.11
C LEU A 131 22.97 -16.76 21.63
N LEU A 132 22.36 -17.95 21.50
CA LEU A 132 20.99 -18.20 21.94
C LEU A 132 20.85 -18.16 23.46
N ASP A 133 21.85 -18.65 24.20
CA ASP A 133 21.86 -18.56 25.66
C ASP A 133 21.91 -17.11 26.16
N SER A 134 22.47 -16.20 25.33
CA SER A 134 22.62 -14.78 25.65
C SER A 134 21.43 -13.92 25.19
N LEU A 135 20.56 -14.43 24.32
CA LEU A 135 19.42 -13.71 23.74
C LEU A 135 18.10 -14.20 24.33
N GLU A 136 17.18 -13.27 24.63
CA GLU A 136 15.83 -13.68 25.02
C GLU A 136 15.07 -14.33 23.84
N PRO A 137 14.26 -15.39 24.07
CA PRO A 137 13.48 -16.06 23.03
C PRO A 137 12.58 -15.12 22.21
N LYS A 138 12.06 -14.07 22.86
CA LYS A 138 11.27 -13.02 22.20
C LYS A 138 12.10 -12.26 21.16
N ASN A 139 13.35 -11.93 21.48
CA ASN A 139 14.22 -11.14 20.61
C ASN A 139 14.67 -11.97 19.41
N ILE A 140 14.98 -13.26 19.62
CA ILE A 140 15.26 -14.23 18.55
C ILE A 140 14.11 -14.24 17.53
N SER A 141 12.87 -14.40 18.03
CA SER A 141 11.68 -14.42 17.18
C SER A 141 11.44 -13.10 16.44
N LEU A 142 11.81 -11.96 17.04
CA LEU A 142 11.71 -10.65 16.41
C LEU A 142 12.78 -10.45 15.33
N ILE A 143 14.02 -10.91 15.57
CA ILE A 143 15.12 -10.89 14.60
C ILE A 143 14.74 -11.72 13.36
N ASP A 144 14.27 -12.97 13.55
CA ASP A 144 13.84 -13.85 12.45
C ASP A 144 12.63 -13.29 11.69
N LYS A 145 11.81 -12.44 12.31
CA LYS A 145 10.66 -11.78 11.66
C LYS A 145 11.09 -10.64 10.73
N ILE A 146 12.32 -10.13 10.83
CA ILE A 146 12.80 -9.05 9.97
C ILE A 146 13.12 -9.62 8.58
N GLY A 147 12.13 -9.58 7.69
CA GLY A 147 12.36 -9.84 6.26
C GLY A 147 13.08 -8.66 5.61
N SER A 148 14.40 -8.80 5.42
CA SER A 148 15.23 -7.80 4.73
C SER A 148 15.94 -8.40 3.51
N SER A 149 15.84 -7.74 2.36
CA SER A 149 16.55 -8.08 1.12
C SER A 149 18.03 -7.70 1.14
N THR A 150 18.45 -6.89 2.11
CA THR A 150 19.84 -6.49 2.31
C THR A 150 20.48 -7.19 3.51
N GLY A 151 19.74 -8.06 4.20
CA GLY A 151 20.18 -8.61 5.49
C GLY A 151 19.98 -7.63 6.64
N ILE A 152 20.49 -7.98 7.81
CA ILE A 152 20.33 -7.24 9.05
C ILE A 152 21.61 -7.23 9.88
N VAL A 153 21.80 -6.14 10.62
CA VAL A 153 22.84 -6.00 11.64
C VAL A 153 22.17 -5.72 12.98
N VAL A 154 22.45 -6.52 14.00
CA VAL A 154 21.86 -6.41 15.34
C VAL A 154 22.92 -5.99 16.34
N PHE A 155 22.61 -4.96 17.11
CA PHE A 155 23.37 -4.49 18.27
C PHE A 155 22.55 -4.80 19.52
N TYR A 156 23.06 -5.71 20.34
CA TYR A 156 22.37 -6.19 21.52
C TYR A 156 23.30 -6.16 22.74
N ASP A 157 22.82 -5.65 23.85
CA ASP A 157 23.48 -5.74 25.15
C ASP A 157 22.78 -6.80 26.01
N THR A 158 23.54 -7.68 26.68
CA THR A 158 22.96 -8.74 27.51
C THR A 158 22.21 -8.19 28.74
N ASN A 159 22.55 -6.98 29.20
CA ASN A 159 21.74 -6.25 30.19
C ASN A 159 20.51 -5.55 29.59
N GLN A 160 20.31 -5.70 28.28
CA GLN A 160 19.17 -5.24 27.50
C GLN A 160 18.97 -3.72 27.47
N MET A 161 20.03 -2.95 27.71
CA MET A 161 19.98 -1.50 27.55
C MET A 161 19.88 -1.09 26.07
N ILE A 162 20.42 -1.94 25.18
CA ILE A 162 20.49 -1.72 23.73
C ILE A 162 19.95 -2.96 23.05
N ARG A 163 18.92 -2.77 22.22
CA ARG A 163 18.26 -3.83 21.45
C ARG A 163 17.84 -3.27 20.10
N GLU A 164 18.80 -3.17 19.20
CA GLU A 164 18.60 -2.49 17.93
C GLU A 164 18.99 -3.39 16.77
N ALA A 165 18.18 -3.41 15.73
CA ALA A 165 18.52 -4.01 14.45
C ALA A 165 18.43 -2.97 13.34
N VAL A 166 19.37 -3.04 12.41
CA VAL A 166 19.46 -2.17 11.24
C VAL A 166 19.50 -3.03 10.00
N ALA A 167 18.55 -2.82 9.09
CA ALA A 167 18.63 -3.30 7.72
C ALA A 167 19.31 -2.22 6.87
N PRO A 168 20.59 -2.40 6.47
CA PRO A 168 21.34 -1.42 5.69
C PRO A 168 20.74 -1.19 4.30
N PHE A 169 21.14 -0.10 3.64
CA PHE A 169 20.70 0.18 2.27
C PHE A 169 21.40 -0.69 1.22
N LEU A 170 22.56 -1.28 1.56
CA LEU A 170 23.28 -2.26 0.75
C LEU A 170 23.31 -3.63 1.42
N PRO A 171 23.46 -4.73 0.65
CA PRO A 171 23.48 -6.07 1.20
C PRO A 171 24.67 -6.34 2.12
N VAL A 172 24.42 -6.95 3.27
CA VAL A 172 25.46 -7.48 4.17
C VAL A 172 26.25 -8.58 3.47
N GLU A 173 27.58 -8.50 3.52
CA GLU A 173 28.49 -9.35 2.72
C GLU A 173 28.82 -10.71 3.37
N SER A 174 28.72 -10.80 4.70
CA SER A 174 29.03 -12.00 5.51
C SER A 174 28.12 -12.08 6.73
N SER A 175 27.66 -13.29 7.08
CA SER A 175 27.00 -13.52 8.36
C SER A 175 28.01 -13.91 9.41
N SER A 176 27.93 -13.28 10.57
CA SER A 176 28.84 -13.50 11.69
C SER A 176 28.24 -12.92 12.96
N TRP A 177 28.72 -13.35 14.11
CA TRP A 177 28.40 -12.69 15.37
C TRP A 177 29.63 -12.61 16.26
N LYS A 178 29.62 -11.64 17.16
CA LYS A 178 30.72 -11.40 18.10
C LYS A 178 30.18 -10.90 19.43
N LEU A 179 30.67 -11.48 20.53
CA LEU A 179 30.50 -10.99 21.89
C LEU A 179 31.79 -10.31 22.34
N ASP A 180 31.71 -9.02 22.69
CA ASP A 180 32.85 -8.22 23.10
C ASP A 180 32.41 -7.12 24.08
N ASN A 181 33.35 -6.30 24.55
CA ASN A 181 33.05 -5.12 25.38
C ASN A 181 32.73 -3.87 24.55
N ARG A 182 32.72 -3.98 23.21
CA ARG A 182 32.36 -2.95 22.23
C ARG A 182 31.60 -3.59 21.07
N PHE A 183 30.71 -2.83 20.44
CA PHE A 183 30.08 -3.29 19.20
C PHE A 183 31.08 -3.29 18.04
N ASP A 184 31.03 -4.34 17.22
CA ASP A 184 31.85 -4.47 16.01
C ASP A 184 31.17 -3.75 14.83
N THR A 185 31.41 -2.44 14.74
CA THR A 185 30.78 -1.60 13.70
C THR A 185 31.59 -1.54 12.41
N VAL A 186 32.79 -2.12 12.36
CA VAL A 186 33.73 -1.96 11.23
C VAL A 186 33.16 -2.48 9.90
N PRO A 187 32.58 -3.70 9.84
CA PRO A 187 32.01 -4.21 8.59
C PRO A 187 30.88 -3.33 8.05
N LEU A 188 29.99 -2.85 8.94
CA LEU A 188 28.88 -2.00 8.55
C LEU A 188 29.34 -0.60 8.10
N GLN A 189 30.36 -0.04 8.76
CA GLN A 189 30.93 1.25 8.36
C GLN A 189 31.49 1.17 6.93
N HIS A 190 32.27 0.12 6.64
CA HIS A 190 32.80 -0.10 5.29
C HIS A 190 31.69 -0.24 4.24
N LEU A 191 30.61 -0.94 4.59
CA LEU A 191 29.46 -1.12 3.70
C LEU A 191 28.78 0.21 3.33
N ILE A 192 28.67 1.15 4.27
CA ILE A 192 27.96 2.43 4.08
C ILE A 192 28.79 3.47 3.34
N GLU A 193 30.10 3.46 3.59
CA GLU A 193 31.08 4.32 2.93
C GLU A 193 31.37 3.89 1.48
N LYS A 194 30.98 2.66 1.10
CA LYS A 194 31.11 2.13 -0.25
C LYS A 194 30.41 3.05 -1.26
N GLU A 195 31.18 3.51 -2.24
CA GLU A 195 30.66 4.16 -3.44
C GLU A 195 30.10 3.09 -4.36
N VAL A 196 28.83 3.25 -4.76
CA VAL A 196 28.10 2.28 -5.58
C VAL A 196 27.21 3.00 -6.58
N ASP A 197 27.12 2.43 -7.77
CA ASP A 197 26.25 2.87 -8.84
C ASP A 197 24.96 2.06 -8.83
N LEU A 198 23.85 2.74 -8.57
CA LEU A 198 22.53 2.13 -8.40
C LEU A 198 21.64 2.42 -9.62
N LEU A 199 21.03 1.37 -10.15
CA LEU A 199 19.88 1.48 -11.04
C LEU A 199 18.59 1.31 -10.23
N ILE A 200 17.67 2.24 -10.38
CA ILE A 200 16.47 2.36 -9.57
C ILE A 200 15.29 2.08 -10.48
N LEU A 201 14.48 1.10 -10.12
CA LEU A 201 13.29 0.71 -10.86
C LEU A 201 12.07 0.74 -9.94
N LEU A 202 11.20 1.74 -10.11
CA LEU A 202 9.90 1.80 -9.46
C LEU A 202 8.83 1.45 -10.49
N ILE A 203 8.17 0.30 -10.33
CA ILE A 203 7.27 -0.22 -11.36
C ILE A 203 5.82 -0.29 -10.90
N HIS A 204 4.94 0.39 -11.65
CA HIS A 204 3.49 0.25 -11.48
C HIS A 204 2.81 0.07 -12.83
N ALA A 205 1.56 -0.43 -12.77
CA ALA A 205 0.74 -0.65 -13.95
C ALA A 205 0.33 0.70 -14.60
N GLY A 206 1.18 1.22 -15.48
CA GLY A 206 0.93 2.40 -16.30
C GLY A 206 1.81 3.61 -16.00
N GLU A 207 2.52 3.63 -14.87
CA GLU A 207 3.47 4.68 -14.54
C GLU A 207 4.66 4.06 -13.80
N SER A 208 5.86 4.23 -14.35
CA SER A 208 7.09 3.66 -13.80
C SER A 208 8.22 4.67 -13.86
N PHE A 209 9.15 4.59 -12.92
CA PHE A 209 10.35 5.42 -12.86
C PHE A 209 11.60 4.56 -12.98
N ILE A 210 12.53 5.06 -13.77
CA ILE A 210 13.87 4.51 -13.94
C ILE A 210 14.85 5.62 -13.57
N GLY A 211 15.82 5.34 -12.71
CA GLY A 211 16.86 6.29 -12.33
C GLY A 211 18.21 5.62 -12.22
N ILE A 212 19.28 6.32 -12.59
CA ILE A 212 20.65 5.88 -12.38
C ILE A 212 21.31 6.92 -11.48
N THR A 213 21.97 6.47 -10.41
CA THR A 213 22.69 7.34 -9.50
C THR A 213 23.93 6.67 -8.92
N GLY A 214 25.04 7.41 -8.88
CA GLY A 214 26.22 7.09 -8.06
C GLY A 214 26.32 7.98 -6.82
N SER A 215 25.33 8.84 -6.58
CA SER A 215 25.33 9.84 -5.51
C SER A 215 24.01 9.85 -4.72
N GLN A 216 24.08 10.39 -3.52
CA GLN A 216 22.91 10.63 -2.68
C GLN A 216 22.14 11.90 -3.06
N ASP A 217 22.79 12.83 -3.75
CA ASP A 217 22.28 14.18 -3.92
C ASP A 217 21.52 14.37 -5.24
N SER A 218 21.83 13.55 -6.25
CA SER A 218 21.24 13.72 -7.58
C SER A 218 21.30 12.44 -8.41
N PHE A 219 20.32 12.26 -9.29
CA PHE A 219 20.38 11.26 -10.35
C PHE A 219 21.33 11.70 -11.47
N THR A 220 22.15 10.77 -11.96
CA THR A 220 22.91 10.94 -13.21
C THR A 220 21.97 10.99 -14.41
N SER A 221 20.95 10.14 -14.41
CA SER A 221 19.90 10.12 -15.42
C SER A 221 18.62 9.56 -14.80
N HIS A 222 17.46 10.08 -15.16
CA HIS A 222 16.18 9.52 -14.75
C HIS A 222 15.14 9.67 -15.85
N GLN A 223 14.16 8.79 -15.86
CA GLN A 223 13.05 8.81 -16.80
C GLN A 223 11.78 8.28 -16.15
N ILE A 224 10.66 8.98 -16.37
CA ILE A 224 9.32 8.49 -16.06
C ILE A 224 8.68 7.96 -17.34
N VAL A 225 8.29 6.69 -17.32
CA VAL A 225 7.58 6.04 -18.40
C VAL A 225 6.09 6.00 -18.05
N ARG A 226 5.24 6.50 -18.95
CA ARG A 226 3.77 6.52 -18.79
C ARG A 226 3.08 5.77 -19.92
N SER A 227 2.05 5.00 -19.58
CA SER A 227 1.14 4.32 -20.50
C SER A 227 -0.29 4.40 -19.98
N SER A 228 -1.26 4.46 -20.89
CA SER A 228 -2.68 4.38 -20.54
C SER A 228 -3.06 2.94 -20.20
N VAL A 229 -2.93 2.55 -18.93
CA VAL A 229 -3.42 1.25 -18.43
C VAL A 229 -4.75 1.49 -17.71
N LYS A 230 -5.82 0.82 -18.14
CA LYS A 230 -7.12 0.95 -17.47
C LYS A 230 -7.07 0.37 -16.05
N GLY A 231 -7.71 1.07 -15.11
CA GLY A 231 -7.88 0.59 -13.73
C GLY A 231 -8.70 -0.71 -13.67
N LYS A 232 -8.58 -1.45 -12.56
CA LYS A 232 -9.42 -2.64 -12.34
C LYS A 232 -10.89 -2.22 -12.24
N HIS A 233 -11.75 -2.82 -13.05
CA HIS A 233 -13.19 -2.64 -12.92
C HIS A 233 -13.73 -3.56 -11.83
N THR A 234 -14.35 -2.98 -10.80
CA THR A 234 -14.93 -3.72 -9.66
C THR A 234 -16.36 -4.21 -9.90
N LYS A 235 -16.97 -3.81 -11.02
CA LYS A 235 -18.33 -4.24 -11.39
C LYS A 235 -18.25 -5.52 -12.21
N GLY A 236 -18.63 -6.65 -11.60
CA GLY A 236 -18.65 -7.96 -12.26
C GLY A 236 -19.66 -8.01 -13.42
N GLY A 237 -19.39 -8.86 -14.41
CA GLY A 237 -20.29 -9.07 -15.54
C GLY A 237 -19.64 -9.84 -16.69
N TRP A 238 -20.44 -10.19 -17.70
CA TRP A 238 -20.02 -10.98 -18.87
C TRP A 238 -18.85 -10.36 -19.66
N SER A 239 -18.66 -9.04 -19.56
CA SER A 239 -17.55 -8.33 -20.21
C SER A 239 -16.26 -8.27 -19.38
N GLN A 240 -16.26 -8.72 -18.12
CA GLN A 240 -15.13 -8.58 -17.21
C GLN A 240 -13.85 -9.24 -17.76
N ARG A 241 -13.94 -10.48 -18.26
CA ARG A 241 -12.79 -11.21 -18.82
C ARG A 241 -12.16 -10.49 -20.02
N ARG A 242 -12.95 -9.78 -20.84
CA ARG A 242 -12.43 -8.98 -21.97
C ARG A 242 -11.66 -7.76 -21.46
N PHE A 243 -12.16 -7.08 -20.43
CA PHE A 243 -11.47 -5.92 -19.84
C PHE A 243 -10.18 -6.31 -19.13
N GLU A 244 -10.17 -7.44 -18.42
CA GLU A 244 -8.97 -7.99 -17.79
C GLU A 244 -7.90 -8.31 -18.85
N LYS A 245 -8.28 -8.99 -19.94
CA LYS A 245 -7.35 -9.28 -21.04
C LYS A 245 -6.77 -8.03 -21.69
N LEU A 246 -7.61 -7.04 -22.00
CA LEU A 246 -7.14 -5.76 -22.56
C LEU A 246 -6.20 -5.03 -21.61
N ARG A 247 -6.50 -5.08 -20.30
CA ARG A 247 -5.64 -4.49 -19.28
C ARG A 247 -4.29 -5.20 -19.19
N ASP A 248 -4.26 -6.52 -19.27
CA ASP A 248 -3.02 -7.30 -19.27
C ASP A 248 -2.18 -6.97 -20.52
N GLU A 249 -2.81 -6.82 -21.69
CA GLU A 249 -2.16 -6.35 -22.92
C GLU A 249 -1.57 -4.95 -22.77
N ASP A 250 -2.31 -4.01 -22.15
CA ASP A 250 -1.83 -2.66 -21.85
C ASP A 250 -0.63 -2.67 -20.89
N ILE A 251 -0.66 -3.54 -19.87
CA ILE A 251 0.45 -3.73 -18.92
C ILE A 251 1.68 -4.25 -19.66
N GLN A 252 1.54 -5.30 -20.47
CA GLN A 252 2.66 -5.86 -21.23
C GLN A 252 3.29 -4.84 -22.17
N HIS A 253 2.46 -4.00 -22.81
CA HIS A 253 2.96 -2.89 -23.62
C HIS A 253 3.70 -1.82 -22.77
N HIS A 254 3.23 -1.53 -21.56
CA HIS A 254 3.94 -0.67 -20.62
C HIS A 254 5.30 -1.26 -20.21
N LEU A 255 5.36 -2.54 -19.83
CA LEU A 255 6.60 -3.21 -19.44
C LEU A 255 7.63 -3.17 -20.58
N LYS A 256 7.21 -3.42 -21.83
CA LYS A 256 8.11 -3.30 -23.00
C LYS A 256 8.71 -1.90 -23.15
N LYS A 257 7.93 -0.85 -22.91
CA LYS A 257 8.43 0.53 -22.93
C LYS A 257 9.43 0.79 -21.80
N VAL A 258 9.13 0.30 -20.60
CA VAL A 258 10.02 0.41 -19.43
C VAL A 258 11.33 -0.32 -19.71
N SER A 259 11.29 -1.57 -20.18
CA SER A 259 12.49 -2.32 -20.56
C SER A 259 13.29 -1.58 -21.64
N SER A 260 12.66 -1.08 -22.70
CA SER A 260 13.35 -0.34 -23.76
C SER A 260 14.04 0.93 -23.24
N ALA A 261 13.36 1.69 -22.38
CA ALA A 261 13.91 2.89 -21.75
C ALA A 261 15.09 2.54 -20.84
N LEU A 262 14.94 1.51 -20.01
CA LEU A 262 15.97 1.02 -19.11
C LEU A 262 17.24 0.61 -19.86
N HIS A 263 17.12 -0.22 -20.91
CA HIS A 263 18.28 -0.63 -21.71
C HIS A 263 18.97 0.56 -22.39
N SER A 264 18.20 1.56 -22.84
CA SER A 264 18.77 2.77 -23.44
C SER A 264 19.54 3.58 -22.41
N MET A 265 18.95 3.80 -21.22
CA MET A 265 19.59 4.54 -20.13
C MET A 265 20.88 3.88 -19.63
N VAL A 266 20.87 2.54 -19.44
CA VAL A 266 22.07 1.80 -19.00
C VAL A 266 23.16 1.88 -20.07
N LYS A 267 22.81 1.81 -21.36
CA LYS A 267 23.77 1.93 -22.45
C LYS A 267 24.34 3.35 -22.58
N GLU A 268 23.52 4.37 -22.34
CA GLU A 268 23.90 5.79 -22.46
C GLU A 268 24.69 6.30 -21.26
N SER A 269 24.45 5.78 -20.06
CA SER A 269 25.15 6.23 -18.85
C SER A 269 26.64 5.92 -18.88
N GLY A 270 27.02 4.79 -19.48
CA GLY A 270 28.40 4.28 -19.44
C GLY A 270 28.88 3.89 -18.03
N MET A 271 27.97 3.81 -17.06
CA MET A 271 28.25 3.46 -15.66
C MET A 271 28.17 1.94 -15.47
N GLU A 272 29.01 1.40 -14.59
CA GLU A 272 28.97 -0.01 -14.20
C GLU A 272 28.01 -0.15 -13.02
N ILE A 273 26.77 -0.58 -13.30
CA ILE A 273 25.74 -0.71 -12.27
C ILE A 273 26.09 -1.86 -11.31
N ASP A 274 26.24 -1.55 -10.02
CA ASP A 274 26.49 -2.53 -8.97
C ASP A 274 25.22 -3.27 -8.55
N PHE A 275 24.12 -2.53 -8.36
CA PHE A 275 22.86 -3.06 -7.86
C PHE A 275 21.65 -2.42 -8.54
N ILE A 276 20.59 -3.22 -8.70
CA ILE A 276 19.25 -2.72 -9.05
C ILE A 276 18.42 -2.61 -7.79
N VAL A 277 17.99 -1.41 -7.41
CA VAL A 277 17.00 -1.20 -6.35
C VAL A 277 15.60 -1.21 -6.99
N ALA A 278 14.84 -2.27 -6.75
CA ALA A 278 13.53 -2.46 -7.34
C ALA A 278 12.39 -2.29 -6.32
N SER A 279 11.32 -1.62 -6.72
CA SER A 279 10.11 -1.45 -5.92
C SER A 279 8.85 -1.48 -6.78
N GLY A 280 7.72 -1.84 -6.18
CA GLY A 280 6.43 -1.95 -6.86
C GLY A 280 5.90 -3.37 -6.88
N ASP A 281 5.17 -3.73 -7.93
CA ASP A 281 4.61 -5.08 -8.09
C ASP A 281 5.72 -6.08 -8.45
N THR A 282 5.99 -7.04 -7.55
CA THR A 282 7.05 -8.06 -7.70
C THR A 282 6.99 -8.80 -9.03
N ARG A 283 5.78 -9.10 -9.53
CA ARG A 283 5.64 -9.79 -10.81
C ARG A 283 6.10 -8.90 -11.96
N LEU A 284 5.75 -7.63 -11.93
CA LEU A 284 6.17 -6.67 -12.96
C LEU A 284 7.68 -6.42 -12.92
N VAL A 285 8.27 -6.33 -11.71
CA VAL A 285 9.72 -6.23 -11.52
C VAL A 285 10.40 -7.42 -12.19
N PHE A 286 9.99 -8.64 -11.85
CA PHE A 286 10.56 -9.86 -12.41
C PHE A 286 10.46 -9.91 -13.95
N GLU A 287 9.28 -9.59 -14.51
CA GLU A 287 9.07 -9.57 -15.96
C GLU A 287 9.95 -8.53 -16.68
N THR A 288 10.26 -7.41 -16.03
CA THR A 288 11.06 -6.31 -16.59
C THR A 288 12.56 -6.57 -16.52
N LEU A 289 13.03 -7.20 -15.43
CA LEU A 289 14.44 -7.44 -15.14
C LEU A 289 14.96 -8.78 -15.66
N LYS A 290 14.11 -9.66 -16.19
CA LYS A 290 14.47 -11.02 -16.66
C LYS A 290 15.68 -11.09 -17.61
N ASP A 291 15.95 -10.02 -18.36
CA ASP A 291 17.01 -9.95 -19.38
C ASP A 291 18.29 -9.28 -18.83
N LEU A 292 18.29 -8.86 -17.57
CA LEU A 292 19.39 -8.18 -16.90
C LEU A 292 19.99 -9.07 -15.81
N ASN A 293 21.32 -9.14 -15.76
CA ASN A 293 22.04 -10.02 -14.85
C ASN A 293 22.73 -9.24 -13.71
N TYR A 294 22.02 -8.27 -13.13
CA TYR A 294 22.50 -7.48 -12.01
C TYR A 294 21.86 -7.97 -10.70
N PRO A 295 22.57 -7.91 -9.56
CA PRO A 295 21.98 -8.17 -8.25
C PRO A 295 20.80 -7.22 -7.98
N VAL A 296 19.66 -7.76 -7.52
CA VAL A 296 18.44 -6.99 -7.28
C VAL A 296 18.17 -6.88 -5.78
N ILE A 297 18.00 -5.64 -5.30
CA ILE A 297 17.58 -5.29 -3.95
C ILE A 297 16.10 -4.87 -4.01
N GLU A 298 15.20 -5.77 -3.63
CA GLU A 298 13.78 -5.45 -3.53
C GLU A 298 13.51 -4.61 -2.28
N ARG A 299 12.95 -3.41 -2.46
CA ARG A 299 12.55 -2.53 -1.35
C ARG A 299 11.12 -2.07 -1.51
N SER A 300 10.41 -1.97 -0.39
CA SER A 300 9.14 -1.24 -0.34
C SER A 300 9.43 0.23 -0.09
N LEU A 301 9.18 1.06 -1.11
CA LEU A 301 9.34 2.51 -1.09
C LEU A 301 7.95 3.15 -1.06
N ASP A 302 7.72 4.08 -0.15
CA ASP A 302 6.42 4.75 0.02
C ASP A 302 6.43 6.09 -0.74
N VAL A 303 6.70 5.99 -2.04
CA VAL A 303 6.84 7.16 -2.93
C VAL A 303 5.99 6.96 -4.17
N SER A 304 5.16 7.96 -4.48
CA SER A 304 4.44 8.00 -5.75
C SER A 304 5.38 8.40 -6.89
N VAL A 305 5.14 7.84 -8.07
CA VAL A 305 5.92 8.10 -9.28
C VAL A 305 5.53 9.45 -9.90
N ASP A 306 5.97 10.55 -9.28
CA ASP A 306 5.82 11.90 -9.83
C ASP A 306 7.17 12.63 -9.87
N LYS A 307 7.36 13.53 -10.85
CA LYS A 307 8.58 14.33 -11.03
C LYS A 307 8.93 15.16 -9.80
N LYS A 308 7.94 15.52 -8.99
CA LYS A 308 8.15 16.29 -7.74
C LYS A 308 8.77 15.48 -6.61
N ASN A 309 8.96 14.17 -6.80
CA ASN A 309 9.40 13.26 -5.75
C ASN A 309 10.83 12.72 -5.94
N GLU A 310 11.59 13.21 -6.92
CA GLU A 310 12.98 12.74 -7.19
C GLU A 310 13.84 12.76 -5.91
N ASP A 311 13.86 13.87 -5.19
CA ASP A 311 14.59 14.00 -3.91
C ASP A 311 14.10 13.03 -2.84
N LYS A 312 12.80 12.71 -2.83
CA LYS A 312 12.21 11.75 -1.89
C LYS A 312 12.63 10.32 -2.24
N ILE A 313 12.64 9.98 -3.53
CA ILE A 313 13.12 8.69 -4.03
C ILE A 313 14.59 8.49 -3.63
N LEU A 314 15.46 9.48 -3.89
CA LEU A 314 16.87 9.41 -3.48
C LEU A 314 17.01 9.21 -1.97
N LYS A 315 16.32 10.01 -1.16
CA LYS A 315 16.38 9.90 0.31
C LYS A 315 15.96 8.52 0.82
N GLU A 316 14.91 7.93 0.26
CA GLU A 316 14.45 6.60 0.69
C GLU A 316 15.39 5.47 0.26
N ILE A 317 16.00 5.57 -0.93
CA ILE A 317 16.90 4.53 -1.46
C ILE A 317 18.18 4.42 -0.63
N TRP A 318 18.75 5.56 -0.27
CA TRP A 318 19.93 5.64 0.59
C TRP A 318 19.60 5.55 2.09
N SER A 319 18.33 5.26 2.45
CA SER A 319 17.94 5.07 3.84
C SER A 319 18.08 3.62 4.30
N SER A 320 18.35 3.43 5.58
CA SER A 320 18.34 2.13 6.24
C SER A 320 17.15 2.03 7.19
N LYS A 321 16.61 0.83 7.38
CA LYS A 321 15.52 0.60 8.33
C LYS A 321 16.08 0.23 9.68
N ARG A 322 15.63 0.89 10.74
CA ARG A 322 15.96 0.58 12.13
C ARG A 322 14.75 0.00 12.83
N TYR A 323 14.98 -1.08 13.55
CA TYR A 323 14.03 -1.82 14.36
C TYR A 323 14.52 -1.77 15.80
N GLU A 324 13.65 -1.36 16.70
CA GLU A 324 13.87 -1.50 18.14
C GLU A 324 13.16 -2.79 18.59
N ILE A 325 13.96 -3.73 19.10
CA ILE A 325 13.57 -5.10 19.45
C ILE A 325 13.26 -5.20 20.95
#